data_AF-A0A7S3SDW4-F1
#
_entry.id   AF-A0A7S3SDW4-F1
#
_cell.length_a   1.000
_cell.length_b   1.000
_cell.length_c   1.000
_cell.angle_alpha   90.00
_cell.angle_beta   90.00
_cell.angle_gamma   90.00
#
_symmetry.space_group_name_H-M   'P 1'
#
loop_
_entity.id
_entity.type
_entity.pdbx_description
1 polymer ?
#
loop_
_entity_poly.entity_id
_entity_poly.type
_entity_poly.pdbx_seq_one_letter_code
_entity_poly.pdbx_strand_id
1 'polypeptide(L)'
;EAGEKAASMIVVLAGTLRSEQPQTLFYVELKRGDWCFQNNILAVEPTRAHDVVAITHVMVLFLYRHALLNAIIAHPEAREAVLENESWRNDSSCAQLGGLRIFEGVPSPVLSRVEKEALP
;
A
#
# COMPACT_ATOMS: atom_id res chain seq x y z
N GLU A 1 -18.18 -5.70 -3.81
CA GLU A 1 -16.74 -5.70 -3.51
C GLU A 1 -16.00 -5.49 -4.82
N ALA A 2 -15.40 -4.32 -5.01
CA ALA A 2 -14.58 -4.03 -6.17
C ALA A 2 -13.11 -4.31 -5.80
N GLY A 3 -12.39 -5.05 -6.64
CA GLY A 3 -10.96 -5.35 -6.45
C GLY A 3 -10.64 -6.83 -6.63
N GLU A 4 -9.39 -7.12 -7.02
CA GLU A 4 -8.91 -8.49 -7.15
C GLU A 4 -8.57 -9.07 -5.77
N LYS A 5 -9.04 -10.30 -5.51
CA LYS A 5 -8.64 -11.03 -4.30
C LYS A 5 -7.14 -11.28 -4.33
N ALA A 6 -6.45 -10.85 -3.30
CA ALA A 6 -5.00 -11.06 -3.21
C ALA A 6 -4.58 -11.30 -1.76
N ALA A 7 -3.62 -12.21 -1.60
CA ALA A 7 -2.94 -12.49 -0.34
C ALA A 7 -1.42 -12.36 -0.52
N SER A 8 -0.99 -11.22 -1.06
CA SER A 8 0.41 -10.95 -1.35
C SER A 8 0.76 -9.48 -1.22
N MET A 9 2.03 -9.23 -0.91
CA MET A 9 2.68 -7.93 -0.87
C MET A 9 3.66 -7.84 -2.04
N ILE A 10 3.91 -6.62 -2.53
CA ILE A 10 4.93 -6.34 -3.54
C ILE A 10 6.05 -5.54 -2.90
N VAL A 11 7.29 -5.89 -3.19
CA VAL A 11 8.49 -5.11 -2.84
C VAL A 11 9.21 -4.73 -4.14
N VAL A 12 9.58 -3.47 -4.28
CA VAL A 12 10.29 -2.97 -5.47
C VAL A 12 11.78 -3.27 -5.34
N LEU A 13 12.32 -4.04 -6.29
CA LEU A 13 13.76 -4.34 -6.36
C LEU A 13 14.50 -3.38 -7.30
N ALA A 14 13.84 -2.93 -8.37
CA ALA A 14 14.37 -1.94 -9.31
C ALA A 14 13.25 -1.22 -10.06
N GLY A 15 13.54 0.00 -10.54
CA GLY A 15 12.60 0.84 -11.28
C GLY A 15 11.62 1.61 -10.39
N THR A 16 10.57 2.12 -11.01
CA THR A 16 9.52 2.90 -10.35
C THR A 16 8.14 2.35 -10.70
N LEU A 17 7.35 2.09 -9.66
CA LEU A 17 5.92 1.77 -9.74
C LEU A 17 5.09 2.97 -9.29
N ARG A 18 3.82 2.96 -9.68
CA ARG A 18 2.80 3.85 -9.15
C ARG A 18 1.67 3.03 -8.58
N SER A 19 1.34 3.23 -7.31
CA SER A 19 0.14 2.68 -6.67
C SER A 19 -0.97 3.73 -6.77
N GLU A 20 -2.00 3.43 -7.53
CA GLU A 20 -3.12 4.33 -7.85
C GLU A 20 -4.40 3.85 -7.18
N GLN A 21 -5.18 4.74 -6.59
CA GLN A 21 -6.52 4.37 -6.14
C GLN A 21 -7.51 4.45 -7.31
N PRO A 22 -8.30 3.38 -7.58
CA PRO A 22 -9.19 3.32 -8.72
C PRO A 22 -10.13 4.52 -8.76
N GLN A 23 -10.33 5.07 -9.96
CA GLN A 23 -11.22 6.21 -10.21
C GLN A 23 -10.81 7.52 -9.53
N THR A 24 -9.58 7.61 -9.03
CA THR A 24 -9.04 8.84 -8.46
C THR A 24 -7.74 9.25 -9.15
N LEU A 25 -7.33 10.52 -8.99
CA LEU A 25 -6.00 10.99 -9.42
C LEU A 25 -4.92 10.77 -8.34
N PHE A 26 -5.25 10.10 -7.24
CA PHE A 26 -4.31 9.86 -6.16
C PHE A 26 -3.39 8.71 -6.51
N TYR A 27 -2.10 8.99 -6.37
CA TYR A 27 -1.09 7.98 -6.52
C TYR A 27 0.08 8.19 -5.57
N VAL A 28 0.77 7.09 -5.28
CA VAL A 28 2.06 7.08 -4.60
C VAL A 28 3.07 6.40 -5.53
N GLU A 29 4.21 7.05 -5.74
CA GLU A 29 5.33 6.44 -6.46
C GLU A 29 6.20 5.61 -5.52
N LEU A 30 6.47 4.38 -5.92
CA LEU A 30 7.26 3.41 -5.17
C LEU A 30 8.54 3.12 -5.94
N LYS A 31 9.68 3.26 -5.27
CA LYS A 31 11.03 3.04 -5.79
C LYS A 31 11.67 1.86 -5.08
N ARG A 32 12.91 1.51 -5.48
CA ARG A 32 13.66 0.41 -4.87
C ARG A 32 13.66 0.49 -3.35
N GLY A 33 13.22 -0.60 -2.72
CA GLY A 33 13.11 -0.73 -1.26
C GLY A 33 11.70 -0.48 -0.74
N ASP A 34 10.84 0.21 -1.49
CA ASP A 34 9.46 0.46 -1.10
C ASP A 34 8.58 -0.78 -1.34
N TRP A 35 7.43 -0.83 -0.67
CA TRP A 35 6.46 -1.92 -0.78
C TRP A 35 5.02 -1.42 -0.78
N CYS A 36 4.09 -2.28 -1.23
CA CYS A 36 2.65 -2.05 -1.16
C CYS A 36 1.88 -3.35 -0.96
N PHE A 37 0.58 -3.24 -0.66
CA PHE A 37 -0.33 -4.37 -0.38
C PHE A 37 0.00 -5.16 0.89
N GLN A 38 0.59 -4.50 1.88
CA GLN A 38 0.84 -5.11 3.19
C GLN A 38 -0.46 -5.61 3.85
N ASN A 39 -1.54 -4.84 3.79
CA ASN A 39 -2.82 -5.23 4.38
C ASN A 39 -3.37 -6.53 3.76
N ASN A 40 -3.06 -6.78 2.49
CA ASN A 40 -3.46 -8.00 1.79
C ASN A 40 -2.66 -9.22 2.28
N ILE A 41 -1.35 -9.10 2.45
CA ILE A 41 -0.54 -10.22 2.97
C ILE A 41 -0.87 -10.52 4.44
N LEU A 42 -1.25 -9.51 5.22
CA LEU A 42 -1.68 -9.67 6.61
C LEU A 42 -3.14 -10.12 6.76
N ALA A 43 -3.90 -10.16 5.67
CA ALA A 43 -5.33 -10.45 5.62
C ALA A 43 -6.20 -9.48 6.45
N VAL A 44 -5.75 -8.23 6.58
CA VAL A 44 -6.57 -7.12 7.06
C VAL A 44 -7.59 -6.72 5.98
N GLU A 45 -7.16 -6.73 4.72
CA GLU A 45 -8.00 -6.42 3.55
C GLU A 45 -7.93 -7.59 2.54
N PRO A 46 -9.06 -8.23 2.17
CA PRO A 46 -9.05 -9.42 1.30
C PRO A 46 -8.88 -9.11 -0.20
N THR A 47 -9.07 -7.85 -0.59
CA THR A 47 -9.01 -7.37 -1.98
C THR A 47 -8.01 -6.24 -2.12
N ARG A 48 -7.34 -6.15 -3.28
CA ARG A 48 -6.52 -4.99 -3.61
C ARG A 48 -7.44 -3.83 -3.97
N ALA A 49 -7.38 -2.77 -3.16
CA ALA A 49 -8.11 -1.53 -3.39
C ALA A 49 -7.33 -0.52 -4.26
N HIS A 50 -6.12 -0.87 -4.71
CA HIS A 50 -5.26 -0.02 -5.52
C HIS A 50 -4.73 -0.78 -6.74
N ASP A 51 -4.59 -0.08 -7.86
CA ASP A 51 -3.90 -0.54 -9.05
C ASP A 51 -2.41 -0.24 -8.93
N VAL A 52 -1.55 -1.13 -9.43
CA VAL A 52 -0.10 -0.89 -9.47
C VAL A 52 0.36 -0.90 -10.92
N VAL A 53 0.86 0.25 -11.36
CA VAL A 53 1.30 0.49 -12.73
C VAL A 53 2.81 0.68 -12.77
N ALA A 54 3.48 -0.01 -13.68
CA ALA A 54 4.90 0.20 -13.92
C ALA A 54 5.13 1.49 -14.72
N ILE A 55 5.87 2.44 -14.16
CA ILE A 55 6.24 3.69 -14.86
C ILE A 55 7.51 3.47 -15.70
N THR A 56 8.44 2.68 -15.18
CA THR A 56 9.69 2.30 -15.87
C THR A 56 9.75 0.80 -16.08
N HIS A 57 10.87 0.30 -16.62
CA HIS A 57 11.21 -1.11 -16.45
C HIS A 57 11.37 -1.37 -14.95
N VAL A 58 10.63 -2.35 -14.44
CA VAL A 58 10.59 -2.67 -13.02
C VAL A 58 10.95 -4.12 -12.76
N MET A 59 11.57 -4.35 -11.61
CA MET A 59 11.74 -5.67 -11.03
C MET A 59 11.11 -5.65 -9.65
N VAL A 60 10.24 -6.62 -9.39
CA VAL A 60 9.47 -6.69 -8.15
C VAL A 60 9.58 -8.08 -7.54
N LEU A 61 9.57 -8.14 -6.22
CA LEU A 61 9.40 -9.36 -5.46
C LEU A 61 7.95 -9.45 -5.01
N PHE A 62 7.29 -10.56 -5.35
CA PHE A 62 6.00 -10.91 -4.77
C PHE A 62 6.22 -11.80 -3.55
N LEU A 63 5.74 -11.35 -2.40
CA LEU A 63 5.69 -12.17 -1.19
C LEU A 63 4.25 -12.61 -0.96
N TYR A 64 4.01 -13.92 -1.01
CA TYR A 64 2.69 -14.48 -0.72
C TYR A 64 2.52 -14.79 0.76
N ARG A 65 1.30 -14.66 1.27
CA ARG A 65 0.96 -14.87 2.68
C ARG A 65 1.41 -16.23 3.22
N HIS A 66 1.21 -17.30 2.46
CA HIS A 66 1.64 -18.64 2.90
C HIS A 66 3.16 -18.72 3.12
N ALA A 67 3.94 -18.05 2.26
CA ALA A 67 5.40 -18.01 2.39
C ALA A 67 5.82 -17.19 3.63
N LEU A 68 5.15 -16.06 3.89
CA LEU A 68 5.36 -15.27 5.11
C LEU A 68 5.07 -16.10 6.37
N LEU A 69 3.93 -16.81 6.40
CA LEU A 69 3.56 -17.65 7.55
C LEU A 69 4.58 -18.76 7.81
N ASN A 70 5.06 -19.42 6.75
CA ASN A 70 6.12 -20.42 6.87
C ASN A 70 7.42 -19.82 7.40
N ALA A 71 7.78 -18.61 6.94
CA ALA A 71 8.96 -17.90 7.41
C ALA A 71 8.85 -17.53 8.89
N ILE A 72 7.71 -17.05 9.37
CA ILE A 72 7.48 -16.72 10.78
C ILE A 72 7.55 -17.98 11.66
N ILE A 73 7.05 -19.12 11.17
CA ILE A 73 7.16 -20.40 11.91
C ILE A 73 8.63 -20.83 12.03
N ALA A 74 9.41 -20.70 10.95
CA ALA A 74 10.82 -21.04 10.95
C ALA A 74 11.71 -20.04 11.73
N HIS A 75 11.29 -18.77 11.75
CA HIS A 75 12.00 -17.64 12.35
C HIS A 75 11.03 -16.81 13.21
N PRO A 76 10.71 -17.26 14.44
CA PRO A 76 9.74 -16.59 15.31
C PRO A 76 10.08 -15.12 15.62
N GLU A 77 11.37 -14.77 15.62
CA GLU A 77 11.88 -13.41 15.78
C GLU A 77 11.39 -12.43 14.71
N ALA A 78 11.07 -12.92 13.50
CA ALA A 78 10.52 -12.07 12.43
C ALA A 78 9.11 -11.55 12.75
N ARG A 79 8.43 -12.11 13.76
CA ARG A 79 7.08 -11.69 14.15
C ARG A 79 7.04 -10.24 14.63
N GLU A 80 8.05 -9.78 15.36
CA GLU A 80 8.10 -8.40 15.85
C GLU A 80 8.15 -7.40 14.69
N ALA A 81 9.01 -7.66 13.70
CA ALA A 81 9.10 -6.83 12.49
C ALA A 81 7.78 -6.78 11.70
N VAL A 82 7.00 -7.88 11.69
CA VAL A 82 5.68 -7.91 11.04
C VAL A 82 4.66 -7.06 11.80
N LEU A 83 4.67 -7.12 13.13
CA LEU A 83 3.79 -6.31 13.99
C LEU A 83 4.15 -4.81 13.93
N GLU A 84 5.44 -4.47 13.88
CA GLU A 84 5.88 -3.09 13.67
C GLU A 84 5.39 -2.56 12.32
N ASN A 85 5.48 -3.38 11.28
CA ASN A 85 4.96 -3.03 9.97
C ASN A 85 3.45 -2.75 10.00
N GLU A 86 2.61 -3.43 10.79
CA GLU A 86 1.16 -3.16 10.88
C GLU A 86 0.82 -1.70 11.22
N SER A 87 1.76 -0.99 11.86
CA SER A 87 1.57 0.41 12.30
C SER A 87 1.91 1.46 11.25
N TRP A 88 2.42 1.10 10.06
CA TRP A 88 2.93 2.07 9.08
C TRP A 88 1.90 3.11 8.61
N ARG A 89 0.61 2.75 8.49
CA ARG A 89 -0.46 3.69 8.14
C ARG A 89 -0.76 4.69 9.27
N ASN A 90 -0.36 4.37 10.50
CA ASN A 90 -0.46 5.27 11.65
C ASN A 90 0.77 6.19 11.75
N ASP A 91 1.77 6.03 10.88
CA ASP A 91 2.91 6.92 10.84
C ASP A 91 2.49 8.30 10.33
N SER A 92 2.65 9.30 11.20
CA SER A 92 2.40 10.71 10.94
C SER A 92 3.19 11.28 9.75
N SER A 93 4.24 10.59 9.28
CA SER A 93 4.97 10.98 8.07
C SER A 93 4.26 10.61 6.77
N CYS A 94 3.23 9.76 6.82
CA CYS A 94 2.43 9.44 5.65
C CYS A 94 1.60 10.67 5.26
N ALA A 95 1.82 11.18 4.04
CA ALA A 95 1.24 12.46 3.62
C ALA A 95 -0.29 12.41 3.66
N GLN A 96 -0.89 13.20 4.56
CA GLN A 96 -2.34 13.43 4.60
C GLN A 96 -2.78 14.10 3.30
N LEU A 97 -3.98 13.79 2.79
CA LEU A 97 -4.43 14.32 1.50
C LEU A 97 -4.41 15.85 1.47
N GLY A 98 -4.79 16.50 2.56
CA GLY A 98 -4.71 17.96 2.70
C GLY A 98 -3.29 18.56 2.66
N GLY A 99 -2.25 17.74 2.86
CA GLY A 99 -0.84 18.14 2.79
C GLY A 99 -0.20 17.99 1.40
N LEU A 100 -0.92 17.45 0.42
CA LEU A 100 -0.40 17.27 -0.94
C LEU A 100 -0.72 18.50 -1.80
N ARG A 101 0.29 19.01 -2.52
CA ARG A 101 0.16 20.21 -3.37
C ARG A 101 -0.97 20.13 -4.41
N ILE A 102 -1.30 18.93 -4.86
CA ILE A 102 -2.38 18.70 -5.83
C ILE A 102 -3.78 19.02 -5.28
N PHE A 103 -3.92 19.16 -3.96
CA PHE A 103 -5.15 19.57 -3.28
C PHE A 103 -5.10 21.01 -2.75
N GLU A 104 -4.06 21.78 -3.09
CA GLU A 104 -4.02 23.21 -2.78
C GLU A 104 -5.23 23.92 -3.41
N GLY A 105 -6.01 24.61 -2.58
CA GLY A 105 -7.21 25.33 -3.00
C GLY A 105 -8.49 24.48 -3.10
N VAL A 106 -8.41 23.16 -2.86
CA VAL A 106 -9.62 22.32 -2.79
C VAL A 106 -10.34 22.58 -1.45
N PRO A 107 -11.65 22.90 -1.46
CA PRO A 107 -12.39 23.14 -0.23
C PRO A 107 -12.36 21.94 0.72
N SER A 108 -12.16 22.20 2.02
CA SER A 108 -12.12 21.15 3.05
C SER A 108 -13.30 20.17 3.01
N PRO A 109 -14.56 20.57 2.76
CA PRO A 109 -15.68 19.62 2.65
C PRO A 109 -15.53 18.62 1.50
N VAL A 110 -14.85 19.00 0.41
CA VAL A 110 -14.59 18.13 -0.73
C VAL A 110 -13.46 17.16 -0.37
N LEU A 111 -12.39 17.65 0.26
CA LEU A 111 -11.30 16.79 0.74
C LEU A 111 -11.79 15.76 1.75
N SER A 112 -12.61 16.16 2.72
CA SER A 112 -13.17 15.21 3.69
C SER A 112 -14.10 14.17 3.05
N ARG A 113 -14.79 14.51 1.96
CA ARG A 113 -15.57 13.53 1.18
C ARG A 113 -14.66 12.54 0.46
N VAL A 114 -13.60 13.03 -0.16
CA VAL A 114 -12.61 12.21 -0.85
C VAL A 114 -11.87 11.29 0.13
N GLU A 115 -11.46 11.80 1.30
CA GLU A 115 -10.89 11.00 2.39
C GLU A 115 -11.87 9.91 2.82
N LYS A 116 -13.16 10.26 2.98
CA LYS A 116 -14.20 9.31 3.38
C LYS A 116 -14.49 8.26 2.30
N GLU A 117 -14.45 8.63 1.04
CA GLU A 117 -14.60 7.71 -0.11
C GLU A 117 -13.34 6.86 -0.31
N ALA A 118 -12.18 7.33 0.16
CA ALA A 118 -10.91 6.62 0.11
C ALA A 118 -10.70 5.62 1.26
N LEU A 119 -11.50 5.70 2.32
CA LEU A 119 -11.52 4.70 3.40
C LEU A 119 -12.18 3.40 2.90
N PRO A 120 -11.65 2.22 3.28
CA PRO A 120 -12.19 0.92 2.88
C PRO A 120 -13.59 0.61 3.43
#